data_AF-A0A7W6GC45-F1
#
_entry.id   AF-A0A7W6GC45-F1
#
_cell.length_a   1.000
_cell.length_b   1.000
_cell.length_c   1.000
_cell.angle_alpha   90.00
_cell.angle_beta   90.00
_cell.angle_gamma   90.00
#
_symmetry.space_group_name_H-M   'P 1'
#
loop_
_entity.id
_entity.type
_entity.pdbx_description
1 polymer ?
#
loop_
_entity_poly.entity_id
_entity_poly.type
_entity_poly.pdbx_seq_one_letter_code
_entity_poly.pdbx_strand_id
1 'polypeptide(L)'
;MNRTADRADDFGNDDALPIVDNNCHQEWRVEKTNTSDGVRQERIRHLTMPRFSVRLVRIDPFENRPVQAEGSVDVRRPIYRIDHQTALCEIDWTDELPEDQHLPWLNAARKAHTALRGYFDRWKSLSPVKEMAERIELDIGACQSWWDYTESFCAENDRTEGALVNRVKGLAGVVSTGELPVLLAMLHAADYSRAADELAGEDLWRRLDLTYGDCAEAVGLAIMRQ
;
A
#
# COMPACT_ATOMS: atom_id res chain seq x y z
N MET A 1 4.51 49.84 3.86
CA MET A 1 5.29 48.78 3.17
C MET A 1 4.55 47.48 3.43
N ASN A 2 3.83 47.00 2.41
CA ASN A 2 2.72 46.06 2.53
C ASN A 2 3.16 44.59 2.59
N ARG A 3 2.45 43.83 3.43
CA ARG A 3 2.33 42.37 3.40
C ARG A 3 1.45 41.93 2.22
N THR A 4 1.78 40.79 1.60
CA THR A 4 0.86 39.80 0.98
C THR A 4 1.73 38.59 0.58
N ALA A 5 1.67 37.47 1.31
CA ALA A 5 0.77 36.31 1.07
C ALA A 5 1.13 35.62 -0.27
N ASP A 6 1.92 34.55 -0.24
CA ASP A 6 1.50 33.16 0.04
C ASP A 6 0.34 32.76 -0.88
N ARG A 7 0.70 32.13 -2.00
CA ARG A 7 -0.23 31.66 -3.04
C ARG A 7 0.04 30.19 -3.24
N ALA A 8 -0.65 29.38 -2.44
CA ALA A 8 -0.90 27.99 -2.75
C ALA A 8 -1.78 27.97 -4.01
N ASP A 9 -1.26 27.43 -5.10
CA ASP A 9 -2.06 27.25 -6.31
C ASP A 9 -3.09 26.14 -6.06
N ASP A 10 -4.32 26.62 -5.91
CA ASP A 10 -5.58 25.90 -5.89
C ASP A 10 -5.87 25.38 -7.31
N PHE A 11 -5.59 24.11 -7.57
CA PHE A 11 -5.93 23.44 -8.83
C PHE A 11 -7.24 22.66 -8.65
N GLY A 12 -8.35 23.38 -8.71
CA GLY A 12 -9.66 22.82 -9.05
C GLY A 12 -10.13 23.40 -10.38
N ASN A 13 -10.41 22.56 -11.38
CA ASN A 13 -11.78 22.19 -11.71
C ASN A 13 -11.85 21.12 -12.81
N ASP A 14 -12.95 20.36 -12.77
CA ASP A 14 -13.41 19.38 -13.75
C ASP A 14 -13.32 19.86 -15.20
N ASP A 15 -12.70 19.05 -16.06
CA ASP A 15 -13.10 18.90 -17.46
C ASP A 15 -12.87 17.45 -17.89
N ALA A 16 -13.89 16.88 -18.51
CA ALA A 16 -14.22 15.46 -18.54
C ALA A 16 -13.18 14.52 -19.18
N LEU A 17 -12.97 13.33 -18.55
CA LEU A 17 -12.73 11.95 -19.07
C LEU A 17 -12.12 11.04 -17.96
N PRO A 18 -12.23 9.70 -18.03
CA PRO A 18 -13.42 8.88 -18.22
C PRO A 18 -14.15 8.62 -16.89
N ILE A 19 -15.36 8.07 -16.98
CA ILE A 19 -16.16 7.64 -15.82
C ILE A 19 -15.33 6.64 -15.01
N VAL A 20 -14.98 7.02 -13.79
CA VAL A 20 -14.35 6.12 -12.82
C VAL A 20 -15.47 5.22 -12.30
N ASP A 21 -15.71 4.11 -13.02
CA ASP A 21 -16.54 3.03 -12.53
C ASP A 21 -15.96 2.49 -11.21
N ASN A 22 -16.82 1.92 -10.36
CA ASN A 22 -16.46 1.26 -9.09
C ASN A 22 -15.47 0.07 -9.24
N ASN A 23 -14.93 -0.16 -10.44
CA ASN A 23 -13.92 -1.17 -10.79
C ASN A 23 -12.48 -0.65 -10.82
N CYS A 24 -12.21 0.56 -10.29
CA CYS A 24 -10.88 1.20 -10.26
C CYS A 24 -9.71 0.26 -9.81
N HIS A 25 -9.99 -0.79 -9.04
CA HIS A 25 -8.97 -1.75 -8.59
C HIS A 25 -8.50 -2.76 -9.64
N GLN A 26 -9.27 -3.01 -10.70
CA GLN A 26 -8.85 -3.98 -11.73
C GLN A 26 -7.88 -3.37 -12.74
N GLU A 27 -7.88 -2.04 -12.87
CA GLU A 27 -7.04 -1.33 -13.84
C GLU A 27 -5.76 -0.76 -13.22
N TRP A 28 -5.71 -0.62 -11.89
CA TRP A 28 -4.59 -0.01 -11.19
C TRP A 28 -3.96 -0.98 -10.20
N ARG A 29 -2.64 -1.10 -10.22
CA ARG A 29 -1.87 -1.94 -9.31
C ARG A 29 -0.68 -1.19 -8.74
N VAL A 30 -0.35 -1.43 -7.48
CA VAL A 30 0.93 -1.01 -6.90
C VAL A 30 1.92 -2.18 -6.97
N GLU A 31 2.96 -1.99 -7.75
CA GLU A 31 4.07 -2.92 -7.91
C GLU A 31 5.26 -2.48 -7.06
N LYS A 32 6.01 -3.47 -6.58
CA LYS A 32 7.17 -3.29 -5.73
C LYS A 32 8.38 -3.86 -6.47
N THR A 33 9.40 -3.04 -6.64
CA THR A 33 10.64 -3.45 -7.31
C THR A 33 11.82 -3.07 -6.43
N ASN A 34 12.67 -4.06 -6.13
CA ASN A 34 13.98 -3.79 -5.58
C ASN A 34 14.93 -3.58 -6.76
N THR A 35 15.60 -2.43 -6.82
CA THR A 35 16.67 -2.25 -7.80
C THR A 35 17.87 -3.14 -7.44
N SER A 36 18.79 -3.32 -8.40
CA SER A 36 20.06 -4.02 -8.19
C SER A 36 20.87 -3.48 -6.99
N ASP A 37 20.64 -2.23 -6.65
CA ASP A 37 21.36 -1.50 -5.61
C ASP A 37 20.62 -1.56 -4.26
N GLY A 38 19.56 -2.38 -4.16
CA GLY A 38 18.73 -2.53 -2.97
C GLY A 38 17.82 -1.33 -2.70
N VAL A 39 17.68 -0.40 -3.66
CA VAL A 39 16.82 0.78 -3.50
C VAL A 39 15.37 0.39 -3.74
N ARG A 40 14.51 0.78 -2.79
CA ARG A 40 13.06 0.57 -2.82
C ARG A 40 12.44 1.39 -3.95
N GLN A 41 11.64 0.74 -4.78
CA GLN A 41 10.77 1.42 -5.73
C GLN A 41 9.36 0.86 -5.63
N GLU A 42 8.45 1.71 -5.19
CA GLU A 42 7.02 1.47 -5.29
C GLU A 42 6.55 2.16 -6.58
N ARG A 43 5.84 1.45 -7.45
CA ARG A 43 5.30 1.99 -8.71
C ARG A 43 3.81 1.73 -8.77
N ILE A 44 3.01 2.73 -9.09
CA ILE A 44 1.62 2.52 -9.47
C ILE A 44 1.54 2.37 -10.99
N ARG A 45 0.80 1.35 -11.44
CA ARG A 45 0.69 0.95 -12.84
C ARG A 45 -0.75 0.94 -13.29
N HIS A 46 -0.99 1.48 -14.47
CA HIS A 46 -2.25 1.34 -15.20
C HIS A 46 -2.13 0.15 -16.17
N LEU A 47 -3.03 -0.83 -16.03
CA LEU A 47 -2.97 -2.13 -16.69
C LEU A 47 -3.71 -2.15 -18.04
N THR A 48 -4.61 -1.19 -18.27
CA THR A 48 -5.37 -1.02 -19.52
C THR A 48 -4.83 0.17 -20.31
N MET A 49 -5.24 0.33 -21.57
CA MET A 49 -4.76 1.42 -22.43
C MET A 49 -5.27 2.78 -21.90
N PRO A 50 -4.41 3.81 -21.76
CA PRO A 50 -2.97 3.80 -22.00
C PRO A 50 -2.23 3.17 -20.83
N ARG A 51 -1.38 2.18 -21.11
CA ARG A 51 -0.58 1.51 -20.11
C ARG A 51 0.63 2.36 -19.79
N PHE A 52 0.84 2.58 -18.50
CA PHE A 52 2.02 3.26 -18.01
C PHE A 52 2.29 2.87 -16.56
N SER A 53 3.50 3.13 -16.11
CA SER A 53 3.84 3.03 -14.69
C SER A 53 4.47 4.34 -14.22
N VAL A 54 4.30 4.64 -12.95
CA VAL A 54 4.88 5.82 -12.35
C VAL A 54 5.36 5.49 -10.95
N ARG A 55 6.58 5.93 -10.64
CA ARG A 55 7.21 5.68 -9.35
C ARG A 55 6.61 6.59 -8.28
N LEU A 56 6.22 5.98 -7.17
CA LEU A 56 5.83 6.63 -5.94
C LEU A 56 7.09 6.85 -5.10
N VAL A 57 7.34 8.09 -4.71
CA VAL A 57 8.53 8.47 -3.94
C VAL A 57 8.09 9.21 -2.69
N ARG A 58 8.53 8.72 -1.52
CA ARG A 58 8.37 9.46 -0.27
C ARG A 58 9.30 10.67 -0.23
N ILE A 59 8.72 11.83 0.08
CA ILE A 59 9.41 13.10 0.18
C ILE A 59 9.45 13.53 1.64
N ASP A 60 10.63 13.97 2.09
CA ASP A 60 10.76 14.70 3.33
C ASP A 60 10.01 16.04 3.19
N PRO A 61 8.98 16.30 4.01
CA PRO A 61 8.15 17.48 3.87
C PRO A 61 8.91 18.79 4.17
N PHE A 62 10.01 18.72 4.93
CA PHE A 62 10.85 19.86 5.29
C PHE A 62 11.95 20.11 4.27
N GLU A 63 12.61 19.05 3.79
CA GLU A 63 13.72 19.16 2.85
C GLU A 63 13.25 19.18 1.37
N ASN A 64 12.00 18.78 1.12
CA ASN A 64 11.43 18.61 -0.22
C ASN A 64 12.30 17.74 -1.13
N ARG A 65 12.85 16.66 -0.57
CA ARG A 65 13.71 15.68 -1.25
C ARG A 65 13.23 14.26 -0.96
N PRO A 66 13.52 13.28 -1.83
CA PRO A 66 13.29 11.88 -1.52
C PRO A 66 13.95 11.52 -0.19
N VAL A 67 13.25 10.78 0.66
CA VAL A 67 13.87 10.24 1.88
C VAL A 67 15.00 9.27 1.49
N GLN A 68 16.02 9.13 2.34
CA GLN A 68 17.24 8.39 1.99
C GLN A 68 16.98 6.96 1.48
N ALA A 69 15.96 6.28 2.02
CA ALA A 69 15.55 4.93 1.63
C ALA A 69 15.04 4.82 0.18
N GLU A 70 14.62 5.93 -0.44
CA GLU A 70 14.16 6.00 -1.83
C GLU A 70 15.33 6.12 -2.83
N GLY A 71 16.57 6.29 -2.34
CA GLY A 71 17.74 6.45 -3.19
C GLY A 71 17.72 7.72 -4.06
N SER A 72 18.66 7.81 -5.00
CA SER A 72 18.73 8.97 -5.91
C SER A 72 17.61 8.90 -6.94
N VAL A 73 16.74 9.90 -6.95
CA VAL A 73 15.70 10.06 -7.97
C VAL A 73 16.04 11.31 -8.78
N ASP A 74 15.92 11.23 -10.11
CA ASP A 74 15.93 12.45 -10.92
C ASP A 74 14.56 13.14 -10.77
N VAL A 75 14.43 13.94 -9.72
CA VAL A 75 13.21 14.71 -9.39
C VAL A 75 13.05 15.92 -10.34
N ARG A 76 13.79 15.93 -11.47
CA ARG A 76 13.79 17.00 -12.47
C ARG A 76 12.52 16.98 -13.31
N ARG A 77 11.44 17.49 -12.72
CA ARG A 77 10.25 18.06 -13.37
C ARG A 77 9.49 17.14 -14.37
N PRO A 78 8.15 17.05 -14.27
CA PRO A 78 7.28 17.61 -13.23
C PRO A 78 7.18 16.65 -12.05
N ILE A 79 7.38 17.17 -10.83
CA ILE A 79 6.98 16.47 -9.60
C ILE A 79 5.46 16.56 -9.54
N TYR A 80 4.77 15.45 -9.77
CA TYR A 80 3.33 15.42 -9.51
C TYR A 80 3.15 15.04 -8.04
N ARG A 81 3.15 16.06 -7.18
CA ARG A 81 2.88 15.87 -5.74
C ARG A 81 1.48 15.30 -5.56
N ILE A 82 1.40 14.17 -4.87
CA ILE A 82 0.12 13.53 -4.51
C ILE A 82 -0.38 14.14 -3.20
N ASP A 83 0.54 14.27 -2.24
CA ASP A 83 0.31 14.88 -0.93
C ASP A 83 1.62 15.52 -0.39
N HIS A 84 1.65 15.85 0.90
CA HIS A 84 2.80 16.49 1.56
C HIS A 84 4.04 15.58 1.70
N GLN A 85 3.86 14.26 1.56
CA GLN A 85 4.87 13.24 1.83
C GLN A 85 5.10 12.30 0.64
N THR A 86 4.35 12.41 -0.46
CA THR A 86 4.46 11.52 -1.61
C THR A 86 4.36 12.28 -2.94
N ALA A 87 5.24 11.92 -3.88
CA ALA A 87 5.17 12.38 -5.25
C ALA A 87 5.27 11.24 -6.26
N LEU A 88 4.74 11.50 -7.45
CA LEU A 88 4.92 10.71 -8.64
C LEU A 88 6.15 11.22 -9.42
N CYS A 89 7.05 10.29 -9.75
CA CYS A 89 8.30 10.51 -10.48
C CYS A 89 8.52 9.38 -11.49
N GLU A 90 9.49 9.50 -12.40
CA GLU A 90 9.91 8.43 -13.33
C GLU A 90 8.71 7.78 -14.05
N ILE A 91 8.02 8.57 -14.89
CA ILE A 91 6.83 8.11 -15.62
C ILE A 91 7.27 7.32 -16.85
N ASP A 92 6.89 6.06 -16.92
CA ASP A 92 7.16 5.16 -18.04
C ASP A 92 5.87 4.87 -18.82
N TRP A 93 5.68 5.60 -19.93
CA TRP A 93 4.58 5.35 -20.87
C TRP A 93 4.89 4.13 -21.72
N THR A 94 4.07 3.08 -21.60
CA THR A 94 4.17 1.89 -22.47
C THR A 94 3.45 2.13 -23.80
N ASP A 95 2.32 2.84 -23.76
CA ASP A 95 1.56 3.23 -24.95
C ASP A 95 1.82 4.71 -25.26
N GLU A 96 1.97 5.04 -26.55
CA GLU A 96 2.14 6.43 -26.99
C GLU A 96 0.87 7.24 -26.73
N LEU A 97 1.04 8.39 -26.08
CA LEU A 97 -0.03 9.30 -25.74
C LEU A 97 0.43 10.75 -26.00
N PRO A 98 -0.41 11.60 -26.61
CA PRO A 98 -0.13 13.04 -26.74
C PRO A 98 0.16 13.69 -25.38
N GLU A 99 1.15 14.60 -25.32
CA GLU A 99 1.61 15.23 -24.05
C GLU A 99 0.48 15.95 -23.29
N ASP A 100 -0.46 16.56 -24.00
CA ASP A 100 -1.62 17.25 -23.44
C ASP A 100 -2.60 16.29 -22.72
N GLN A 101 -2.52 14.99 -23.02
CA GLN A 101 -3.32 13.96 -22.36
C GLN A 101 -2.59 13.31 -21.18
N HIS A 102 -1.32 13.63 -20.90
CA HIS A 102 -0.59 13.01 -19.78
C HIS A 102 -1.15 13.42 -18.42
N LEU A 103 -1.47 14.70 -18.23
CA LEU A 103 -1.92 15.25 -16.94
C LEU A 103 -3.22 14.59 -16.41
N PRO A 104 -4.28 14.37 -17.20
CA PRO A 104 -5.47 13.62 -16.76
C PRO A 104 -5.14 12.24 -16.20
N TRP A 105 -4.26 11.49 -16.85
CA TRP A 105 -3.86 10.15 -16.42
C TRP A 105 -2.99 10.15 -15.16
N LEU A 106 -2.13 11.16 -14.99
CA LEU A 106 -1.38 11.34 -13.75
C LEU A 106 -2.29 11.73 -12.57
N ASN A 107 -3.35 12.51 -12.84
CA ASN A 107 -4.40 12.75 -11.86
C ASN A 107 -5.21 11.48 -11.54
N ALA A 108 -5.46 10.62 -12.52
CA ALA A 108 -6.09 9.32 -12.29
C ALA A 108 -5.20 8.41 -11.43
N ALA A 109 -3.89 8.36 -11.70
CA ALA A 109 -2.91 7.64 -10.89
C ALA A 109 -2.90 8.16 -9.43
N ARG A 110 -2.94 9.48 -9.24
CA ARG A 110 -3.07 10.10 -7.91
C ARG A 110 -4.32 9.63 -7.16
N LYS A 111 -5.48 9.63 -7.83
CA LYS A 111 -6.76 9.18 -7.27
C LYS A 111 -6.71 7.69 -6.91
N ALA A 112 -6.19 6.85 -7.83
CA ALA A 112 -6.03 5.42 -7.62
C ALA A 112 -5.10 5.12 -6.43
N HIS A 113 -3.94 5.78 -6.35
CA HIS A 113 -3.04 5.65 -5.21
C HIS A 113 -3.71 6.03 -3.89
N THR A 114 -4.46 7.15 -3.86
CA THR A 114 -5.18 7.59 -2.67
C THR A 114 -6.22 6.56 -2.23
N ALA A 115 -6.97 5.97 -3.18
CA ALA A 115 -7.95 4.93 -2.89
C ALA A 115 -7.29 3.65 -2.35
N LEU A 116 -6.20 3.18 -2.99
CA LEU A 116 -5.46 1.99 -2.56
C LEU A 116 -4.82 2.18 -1.19
N ARG A 117 -4.28 3.37 -0.89
CA ARG A 117 -3.82 3.74 0.45
C ARG A 117 -4.95 3.74 1.47
N GLY A 118 -6.12 4.23 1.09
CA GLY A 118 -7.33 4.19 1.92
C GLY A 118 -7.71 2.78 2.36
N TYR A 119 -7.45 1.75 1.55
CA TYR A 119 -7.68 0.35 1.92
C TYR A 119 -6.73 -0.14 3.00
N PHE A 120 -5.46 0.25 2.93
CA PHE A 120 -4.52 -0.04 4.01
C PHE A 120 -4.89 0.68 5.31
N ASP A 121 -5.22 1.97 5.22
CA ASP A 121 -5.62 2.77 6.39
C ASP A 121 -6.90 2.23 7.03
N ARG A 122 -7.86 1.78 6.22
CA ARG A 122 -9.04 1.08 6.70
C ARG A 122 -8.66 -0.21 7.39
N TRP A 123 -7.87 -1.07 6.73
CA TRP A 123 -7.44 -2.36 7.25
C TRP A 123 -6.76 -2.26 8.61
N LYS A 124 -5.74 -1.40 8.75
CA LYS A 124 -5.00 -1.24 10.03
C LYS A 124 -5.86 -0.63 11.15
N SER A 125 -6.98 0.00 10.79
CA SER A 125 -7.90 0.61 11.77
C SER A 125 -8.88 -0.38 12.39
N LEU A 126 -9.11 -1.55 11.75
CA LEU A 126 -10.06 -2.57 12.19
C LEU A 126 -9.61 -3.17 13.54
N SER A 127 -10.55 -3.29 14.48
CA SER A 127 -10.31 -3.89 15.80
C SER A 127 -9.64 -5.27 15.74
N PRO A 128 -10.10 -6.25 14.92
CA PRO A 128 -9.44 -7.55 14.86
C PRO A 128 -7.98 -7.47 14.39
N VAL A 129 -7.64 -6.52 13.52
CA VAL A 129 -6.25 -6.33 13.06
C VAL A 129 -5.39 -5.77 14.18
N LYS A 130 -5.89 -4.76 14.90
CA LYS A 130 -5.18 -4.16 16.05
C LYS A 130 -4.98 -5.16 17.18
N GLU A 131 -6.02 -5.89 17.55
CA GLU A 131 -5.96 -6.90 18.62
C GLU A 131 -4.94 -8.00 18.29
N MET A 132 -4.91 -8.48 17.04
CA MET A 132 -3.90 -9.47 16.63
C MET A 132 -2.50 -8.89 16.61
N ALA A 133 -2.31 -7.65 16.12
CA ALA A 133 -1.02 -6.97 16.12
C ALA A 133 -0.47 -6.77 17.54
N GLU A 134 -1.32 -6.36 18.49
CA GLU A 134 -0.97 -6.25 19.91
C GLU A 134 -0.55 -7.60 20.50
N ARG A 135 -1.31 -8.67 20.21
CA ARG A 135 -1.02 -10.03 20.71
C ARG A 135 0.27 -10.63 20.17
N ILE A 136 0.73 -10.20 19.00
CA ILE A 136 2.03 -10.61 18.42
C ILE A 136 3.15 -9.60 18.66
N GLU A 137 2.87 -8.54 19.42
CA GLU A 137 3.79 -7.46 19.77
C GLU A 137 4.38 -6.73 18.55
N LEU A 138 3.55 -6.51 17.53
CA LEU A 138 3.94 -5.79 16.31
C LEU A 138 3.28 -4.40 16.27
N ASP A 139 4.09 -3.34 16.20
CA ASP A 139 3.58 -1.98 16.01
C ASP A 139 3.26 -1.73 14.53
N ILE A 140 1.98 -1.84 14.19
CA ILE A 140 1.46 -1.51 12.86
C ILE A 140 0.99 -0.04 12.73
N GLY A 141 0.98 0.71 13.83
CA GLY A 141 0.46 2.09 13.87
C GLY A 141 1.35 3.06 13.10
N ALA A 142 2.66 2.82 13.08
CA ALA A 142 3.63 3.59 12.32
C ALA A 142 3.59 3.31 10.79
N CYS A 143 2.95 2.22 10.36
CA CYS A 143 2.90 1.84 8.96
C CYS A 143 1.97 2.79 8.17
N GLN A 144 2.42 3.28 7.01
CA GLN A 144 1.64 4.17 6.14
C GLN A 144 1.15 3.46 4.87
N SER A 145 1.69 2.28 4.57
CA SER A 145 1.38 1.47 3.39
C SER A 145 1.48 -0.02 3.69
N TRP A 146 0.93 -0.86 2.79
CA TRP A 146 1.12 -2.31 2.82
C TRP A 146 2.59 -2.70 2.81
N TRP A 147 3.44 -1.95 2.11
CA TRP A 147 4.89 -2.21 2.10
C TRP A 147 5.53 -1.90 3.45
N ASP A 148 5.22 -0.76 4.08
CA ASP A 148 5.78 -0.44 5.40
C ASP A 148 5.41 -1.51 6.43
N TYR A 149 4.21 -2.09 6.30
CA TYR A 149 3.78 -3.24 7.09
C TYR A 149 4.64 -4.48 6.81
N THR A 150 4.82 -4.87 5.54
CA THR A 150 5.70 -5.99 5.16
C THR A 150 7.12 -5.79 5.71
N GLU A 151 7.70 -4.61 5.54
CA GLU A 151 9.05 -4.29 5.97
C GLU A 151 9.18 -4.31 7.49
N SER A 152 8.22 -3.72 8.20
CA SER A 152 8.19 -3.71 9.67
C SER A 152 8.06 -5.13 10.22
N PHE A 153 7.24 -5.97 9.58
CA PHE A 153 7.11 -7.38 9.96
C PHE A 153 8.41 -8.14 9.73
N CYS A 154 9.03 -8.02 8.56
CA CYS A 154 10.30 -8.68 8.23
C CYS A 154 11.42 -8.22 9.17
N ALA A 155 11.58 -6.91 9.37
CA ALA A 155 12.60 -6.34 10.24
C ALA A 155 12.44 -6.81 11.69
N GLU A 156 11.21 -6.84 12.20
CA GLU A 156 10.92 -7.35 13.55
C GLU A 156 11.17 -8.85 13.66
N ASN A 157 10.78 -9.63 12.64
CA ASN A 157 11.04 -11.06 12.61
C ASN A 157 12.54 -11.37 12.54
N ASP A 158 13.31 -10.64 11.75
CA ASP A 158 14.76 -10.81 11.63
C ASP A 158 15.48 -10.40 12.92
N ARG A 159 15.08 -9.24 13.50
CA ARG A 159 15.60 -8.75 14.79
C ARG A 159 15.36 -9.73 15.93
N THR A 160 14.29 -10.50 15.86
CA THR A 160 13.91 -11.48 16.88
C THR A 160 14.25 -12.92 16.49
N GLU A 161 15.07 -13.13 15.46
CA GLU A 161 15.52 -14.45 15.00
C GLU A 161 14.36 -15.43 14.73
N GLY A 162 13.26 -14.93 14.17
CA GLY A 162 12.06 -15.71 13.86
C GLY A 162 11.03 -15.80 15.00
N ALA A 163 11.27 -15.14 16.14
CA ALA A 163 10.34 -15.21 17.27
C ALA A 163 8.96 -14.60 16.95
N LEU A 164 8.88 -13.58 16.10
CA LEU A 164 7.59 -13.01 15.66
C LEU A 164 6.71 -14.07 14.98
N VAL A 165 7.25 -14.80 14.01
CA VAL A 165 6.52 -15.91 13.36
C VAL A 165 6.17 -17.00 14.39
N ASN A 166 7.04 -17.30 15.35
CA ASN A 166 6.73 -18.26 16.41
C ASN A 166 5.58 -17.77 17.33
N ARG A 167 5.51 -16.47 17.65
CA ARG A 167 4.36 -15.88 18.38
C ARG A 167 3.08 -16.04 17.59
N VAL A 168 3.11 -15.78 16.28
CA VAL A 168 1.97 -15.99 15.38
C VAL A 168 1.53 -17.47 15.38
N LYS A 169 2.47 -18.41 15.29
CA LYS A 169 2.16 -19.86 15.34
C LYS A 169 1.55 -20.27 16.68
N GLY A 170 2.07 -19.77 17.81
CA GLY A 170 1.51 -20.02 19.13
C GLY A 170 0.11 -19.43 19.28
N LEU A 171 -0.08 -18.22 18.76
CA LEU A 171 -1.37 -17.52 18.77
C LEU A 171 -2.42 -18.25 17.93
N ALA A 172 -2.05 -18.75 16.74
CA ALA A 172 -2.91 -19.52 15.86
C ALA A 172 -3.54 -20.75 16.54
N GLY A 173 -2.86 -21.33 17.54
CA GLY A 173 -3.37 -22.47 18.31
C GLY A 173 -4.44 -22.14 19.35
N VAL A 174 -4.67 -20.85 19.66
CA VAL A 174 -5.59 -20.42 20.74
C VAL A 174 -6.65 -19.40 20.31
N VAL A 175 -6.50 -18.78 19.13
CA VAL A 175 -7.52 -17.87 18.57
C VAL A 175 -8.77 -18.64 18.15
N SER A 176 -9.92 -17.96 18.13
CA SER A 176 -11.17 -18.55 17.67
C SER A 176 -11.14 -18.88 16.18
N THR A 177 -12.09 -19.72 15.76
CA THR A 177 -12.24 -20.14 14.35
C THR A 177 -12.43 -18.97 13.39
N GLY A 178 -13.08 -17.87 13.82
CA GLY A 178 -13.30 -16.67 13.01
C GLY A 178 -12.16 -15.65 13.07
N GLU A 179 -11.29 -15.71 14.08
CA GLU A 179 -10.11 -14.84 14.20
C GLU A 179 -8.89 -15.39 13.45
N LEU A 180 -8.76 -16.71 13.39
CA LEU A 180 -7.62 -17.34 12.71
C LEU A 180 -7.45 -16.84 11.26
N PRO A 181 -8.51 -16.72 10.43
CA PRO A 181 -8.36 -16.17 9.09
C PRO A 181 -7.77 -14.76 9.04
N VAL A 182 -8.03 -13.92 10.05
CA VAL A 182 -7.40 -12.59 10.15
C VAL A 182 -5.89 -12.72 10.31
N LEU A 183 -5.45 -13.60 11.21
CA LEU A 183 -4.02 -13.84 11.47
C LEU A 183 -3.31 -14.41 10.23
N LEU A 184 -3.96 -15.32 9.51
CA LEU A 184 -3.45 -15.87 8.25
C LEU A 184 -3.36 -14.79 7.16
N ALA A 185 -4.38 -13.93 7.07
CA ALA A 185 -4.39 -12.82 6.13
C ALA A 185 -3.31 -11.78 6.46
N MET A 186 -3.03 -11.52 7.75
CA MET A 186 -1.91 -10.69 8.20
C MET A 186 -0.55 -11.26 7.77
N LEU A 187 -0.34 -12.57 7.93
CA LEU A 187 0.87 -13.25 7.45
C LEU A 187 1.00 -13.17 5.94
N HIS A 188 -0.08 -13.44 5.21
CA HIS A 188 -0.12 -13.31 3.76
C HIS A 188 0.23 -11.88 3.33
N ALA A 189 -0.33 -10.87 3.99
CA ALA A 189 -0.04 -9.46 3.74
C ALA A 189 1.42 -9.07 4.01
N ALA A 190 2.11 -9.79 4.90
CA ALA A 190 3.52 -9.61 5.22
C ALA A 190 4.46 -10.45 4.33
N ASP A 191 3.99 -11.04 3.24
CA ASP A 191 4.74 -11.94 2.35
C ASP A 191 5.17 -13.28 3.00
N TYR A 192 4.56 -13.65 4.13
CA TYR A 192 4.71 -14.96 4.77
C TYR A 192 3.59 -15.94 4.36
N SER A 193 3.20 -15.93 3.07
CA SER A 193 2.12 -16.78 2.54
C SER A 193 2.35 -18.26 2.84
N ARG A 194 3.60 -18.74 2.73
CA ARG A 194 3.93 -20.13 3.08
C ARG A 194 3.63 -20.45 4.55
N ALA A 195 3.96 -19.55 5.47
CA ALA A 195 3.66 -19.75 6.89
C ALA A 195 2.14 -19.69 7.15
N ALA A 196 1.42 -18.84 6.41
CA ALA A 196 -0.04 -18.80 6.44
C ALA A 196 -0.63 -20.14 5.95
N ASP A 197 -0.17 -20.68 4.83
CA ASP A 197 -0.63 -21.95 4.27
C ASP A 197 -0.37 -23.13 5.22
N GLU A 198 0.81 -23.17 5.84
CA GLU A 198 1.17 -24.19 6.85
C GLU A 198 0.24 -24.14 8.07
N LEU A 199 -0.17 -22.94 8.51
CA LEU A 199 -1.07 -22.75 9.66
C LEU A 199 -2.55 -22.95 9.31
N ALA A 200 -2.92 -22.68 8.07
CA ALA A 200 -4.28 -22.80 7.58
C ALA A 200 -4.77 -24.25 7.61
N GLY A 201 -3.89 -25.19 7.24
CA GLY A 201 -4.23 -26.61 7.09
C GLY A 201 -5.32 -26.84 6.03
N GLU A 202 -5.96 -28.01 6.07
CA GLU A 202 -6.95 -28.42 5.06
C GLU A 202 -8.32 -27.72 5.20
N ASP A 203 -8.59 -27.07 6.34
CA ASP A 203 -9.91 -26.53 6.69
C ASP A 203 -10.09 -25.03 6.42
N LEU A 204 -9.12 -24.34 5.79
CA LEU A 204 -9.12 -22.88 5.63
C LEU A 204 -10.44 -22.33 5.08
N TRP A 205 -10.94 -22.92 3.99
CA TRP A 205 -12.15 -22.47 3.30
C TRP A 205 -13.39 -22.55 4.19
N ARG A 206 -13.50 -23.63 4.98
CA ARG A 206 -14.60 -23.80 5.94
C ARG A 206 -14.53 -22.77 7.08
N ARG A 207 -13.32 -22.32 7.46
CA ARG A 207 -13.13 -21.29 8.49
C ARG A 207 -13.44 -19.89 7.95
N LEU A 208 -13.14 -19.63 6.67
CA LEU A 208 -13.54 -18.40 6.00
C LEU A 208 -15.08 -18.25 5.95
N ASP A 209 -15.82 -19.35 5.72
CA ASP A 209 -17.30 -19.33 5.75
C ASP A 209 -17.88 -18.89 7.10
N LEU A 210 -17.10 -19.00 8.18
CA LEU A 210 -17.47 -18.63 9.55
C LEU A 210 -16.91 -17.26 9.97
N THR A 211 -16.22 -16.57 9.05
CA THR A 211 -15.64 -15.25 9.29
C THR A 211 -16.63 -14.18 8.83
N TYR A 212 -17.04 -13.30 9.74
CA TYR A 212 -18.04 -12.27 9.47
C TYR A 212 -17.61 -10.90 10.02
N GLY A 213 -18.31 -9.85 9.59
CA GLY A 213 -18.08 -8.49 10.06
C GLY A 213 -16.65 -8.00 9.81
N ASP A 214 -16.08 -7.29 10.79
CA ASP A 214 -14.75 -6.71 10.70
C ASP A 214 -13.64 -7.75 10.43
N CYS A 215 -13.82 -9.00 10.87
CA CYS A 215 -12.87 -10.07 10.55
C CYS A 215 -12.88 -10.40 9.05
N ALA A 216 -14.06 -10.47 8.44
CA ALA A 216 -14.19 -10.74 7.01
C ALA A 216 -13.66 -9.57 6.18
N GLU A 217 -13.93 -8.35 6.63
CA GLU A 217 -13.39 -7.13 6.02
C GLU A 217 -11.85 -7.11 6.10
N ALA A 218 -11.27 -7.43 7.27
CA ALA A 218 -9.83 -7.49 7.47
C ALA A 218 -9.16 -8.48 6.51
N VAL A 219 -9.75 -9.67 6.37
CA VAL A 219 -9.27 -10.70 5.44
C VAL A 219 -9.38 -10.23 3.99
N GLY A 220 -10.53 -9.67 3.61
CA GLY A 220 -10.78 -9.18 2.26
C GLY A 220 -9.78 -8.09 1.85
N LEU A 221 -9.57 -7.08 2.69
CA LEU A 221 -8.63 -5.99 2.40
C LEU A 221 -7.18 -6.49 2.29
N ALA A 222 -6.77 -7.43 3.13
CA ALA A 222 -5.43 -8.03 3.06
C ALA A 222 -5.21 -8.83 1.78
N ILE A 223 -6.21 -9.58 1.29
CA ILE A 223 -6.13 -10.33 0.04
C ILE A 223 -6.13 -9.37 -1.17
N MET A 224 -6.99 -8.35 -1.15
CA MET A 224 -7.15 -7.36 -2.24
C MET A 224 -5.99 -6.36 -2.35
N ARG A 225 -4.94 -6.46 -1.54
CA ARG A 225 -3.77 -5.57 -1.62
C ARG A 225 -2.98 -5.68 -2.94
N GLN A 226 -3.26 -6.72 -3.76
CA GLN A 226 -2.54 -7.06 -4.99
C GLN A 226 -3.02 -6.31 -6.22
#